data_AF-A0A1I0MVH2-F1
#
_entry.id   AF-A0A1I0MVH2-F1
#
_cell.length_a   1.000
_cell.length_b   1.000
_cell.length_c   1.000
_cell.angle_alpha   90.00
_cell.angle_beta   90.00
_cell.angle_gamma   90.00
#
_symmetry.space_group_name_H-M   'P 1'
#
loop_
_entity.id
_entity.type
_entity.pdbx_description
1 polymer ?
#
loop_
_entity_poly.entity_id
_entity_poly.type
_entity_poly.pdbx_seq_one_letter_code
_entity_poly.pdbx_strand_id
1 'polypeptide(L)'
;MNSKFKTLALALVALVISLGAKAQDAALIYGKLTTIDGDTYTGQIRWGKEEAYWTDLLNGTKEENDNYRYLSREDRDELRDRSRVRSSWGGFRVSWNSDDYRTTHEFQARFGDISKLEITRRSEVRLTMRNGETMYVDGGSNDFGSDIHVMDAELGKTTFRWSRVESVEFMDTPASFEKMGDVLYGTVEFYGGEYKGVIQWDHDERLSTDILDGDTRDGDVKIEFGNIASIEREGGGSQVLLKSGRDMYLRGSNDVNSENRGIIVTTEFGRVDIPWREFKKVTFSDAPANLPSYSSFANMKKLSGTVKTTDGKTLSGELIYDLDEEYGFEMLQGEDDNVKYIIPMENIRSIVPKNYEYSTVTMKNGTTVTIGEARDVSEDNDGVLVFTGSGDPTYVLWEDIEEITIN
;
A
#
# COMPACT_ATOMS: atom_id res chain seq x y z
N MET A 1 -68.25 34.75 -20.01
CA MET A 1 -66.94 34.65 -20.69
C MET A 1 -65.90 34.23 -19.66
N ASN A 2 -65.31 33.04 -19.85
CA ASN A 2 -63.97 32.55 -19.50
C ASN A 2 -63.38 32.86 -18.10
N SER A 3 -62.62 32.00 -17.42
CA SER A 3 -62.17 30.62 -17.61
C SER A 3 -61.18 30.39 -16.46
N LYS A 4 -61.43 29.35 -15.64
CA LYS A 4 -60.45 28.35 -15.16
C LYS A 4 -59.22 28.79 -14.33
N PHE A 5 -59.08 28.14 -13.15
CA PHE A 5 -57.88 27.47 -12.62
C PHE A 5 -56.61 28.35 -12.39
N LYS A 6 -55.91 28.32 -11.24
CA LYS A 6 -55.23 27.13 -10.68
C LYS A 6 -54.60 27.49 -9.33
N THR A 7 -54.69 26.53 -8.42
CA THR A 7 -53.83 26.27 -7.26
C THR A 7 -52.36 26.64 -7.53
N LEU A 8 -51.74 27.42 -6.65
CA LEU A 8 -50.29 27.52 -6.55
C LEU A 8 -49.84 26.62 -5.39
N ALA A 9 -49.68 25.33 -5.69
CA ALA A 9 -48.91 24.44 -4.83
C ALA A 9 -47.43 24.71 -5.12
N LEU A 10 -46.71 25.18 -4.10
CA LEU A 10 -45.26 25.35 -4.15
C LEU A 10 -44.64 23.94 -4.14
N ALA A 11 -44.39 23.39 -5.33
CA ALA A 11 -43.63 22.15 -5.46
C ALA A 11 -42.15 22.49 -5.25
N LEU A 12 -41.65 22.23 -4.05
CA LEU A 12 -40.22 22.18 -3.75
C LEU A 12 -39.66 20.94 -4.47
N VAL A 13 -39.15 21.10 -5.68
CA VAL A 13 -38.36 20.05 -6.33
C VAL A 13 -36.98 20.11 -5.67
N ALA A 14 -36.80 19.32 -4.61
CA ALA A 14 -35.47 18.94 -4.17
C ALA A 14 -34.90 18.05 -5.28
N LEU A 15 -34.03 18.63 -6.12
CA LEU A 15 -33.23 17.89 -7.06
C LEU A 15 -32.17 17.14 -6.23
N VAL A 16 -32.51 15.96 -5.72
CA VAL A 16 -31.50 15.01 -5.26
C VAL A 16 -30.78 14.55 -6.51
N ILE A 17 -29.67 15.22 -6.84
CA ILE A 17 -28.71 14.66 -7.78
C ILE A 17 -28.15 13.45 -7.04
N SER A 18 -28.68 12.26 -7.33
CA SER A 18 -28.03 11.03 -6.93
C SER A 18 -26.69 10.99 -7.66
N LEU A 19 -25.63 11.41 -6.99
CA LEU A 19 -24.26 11.09 -7.36
C LEU A 19 -24.14 9.56 -7.20
N GLY A 20 -24.56 8.81 -8.21
CA GLY A 20 -24.34 7.36 -8.22
C GLY A 20 -22.85 7.12 -8.15
N ALA A 21 -22.40 6.33 -7.19
CA ALA A 21 -20.99 5.98 -7.12
C ALA A 21 -20.61 5.28 -8.42
N LYS A 22 -19.46 5.65 -8.97
CA LYS A 22 -18.89 4.93 -10.09
C LYS A 22 -18.31 3.63 -9.55
N ALA A 23 -18.28 2.57 -10.36
CA ALA A 23 -17.77 1.28 -9.91
C ALA A 23 -16.33 1.34 -9.37
N GLN A 24 -15.52 2.30 -9.86
CA GLN A 24 -14.17 2.56 -9.34
C GLN A 24 -14.13 3.08 -7.89
N ASP A 25 -15.22 3.67 -7.38
CA ASP A 25 -15.29 4.22 -6.02
C ASP A 25 -15.23 3.11 -4.97
N ALA A 26 -15.48 1.86 -5.37
CA ALA A 26 -15.32 0.68 -4.53
C ALA A 26 -13.88 0.49 -4.00
N ALA A 27 -12.89 1.15 -4.62
CA ALA A 27 -11.50 1.15 -4.18
C ALA A 27 -11.23 2.06 -2.96
N LEU A 28 -12.15 2.99 -2.65
CA LEU A 28 -12.00 3.92 -1.54
C LEU A 28 -12.32 3.25 -0.20
N ILE A 29 -11.50 3.52 0.82
CA ILE A 29 -11.72 3.01 2.18
C ILE A 29 -13.06 3.52 2.71
N TYR A 30 -13.86 2.61 3.24
CA TYR A 30 -15.17 2.91 3.80
C TYR A 30 -15.35 2.16 5.12
N GLY A 31 -15.93 2.81 6.12
CA GLY A 31 -16.04 2.20 7.43
C GLY A 31 -16.85 3.01 8.41
N LYS A 32 -16.87 2.51 9.64
CA LYS A 32 -17.53 3.10 10.79
C LYS A 32 -16.49 3.37 11.86
N LEU A 33 -16.33 4.64 12.20
CA LEU A 33 -15.48 5.10 13.29
C LEU A 33 -16.33 5.24 14.55
N THR A 34 -15.85 4.69 15.67
CA THR A 34 -16.43 4.87 17.00
C THR A 34 -15.47 5.68 17.85
N THR A 35 -15.96 6.74 18.48
CA THR A 35 -15.16 7.60 19.37
C THR A 35 -15.15 7.07 20.79
N ILE A 36 -14.20 7.51 21.61
CA ILE A 36 -14.10 7.12 23.03
C ILE A 36 -15.31 7.54 23.89
N ASP A 37 -16.17 8.44 23.39
CA ASP A 37 -17.41 8.85 24.05
C ASP A 37 -18.62 8.02 23.56
N GLY A 38 -18.41 7.09 22.62
CA GLY A 38 -19.43 6.19 22.06
C GLY A 38 -20.16 6.72 20.81
N ASP A 39 -19.81 7.91 20.33
CA ASP A 39 -20.38 8.45 19.08
C ASP A 39 -19.84 7.71 17.85
N THR A 40 -20.68 7.50 16.84
CA THR A 40 -20.34 6.77 15.61
C THR A 40 -20.49 7.62 14.36
N TYR A 41 -19.57 7.44 13.42
CA TYR A 41 -19.54 8.14 12.12
C TYR A 41 -19.28 7.13 11.02
N THR A 42 -20.07 7.15 9.95
CA THR A 42 -19.98 6.16 8.87
C THR A 42 -19.83 6.84 7.52
N GLY A 43 -18.84 6.43 6.74
CA GLY A 43 -18.57 7.07 5.47
C GLY A 43 -17.24 6.64 4.85
N GLN A 44 -16.81 7.36 3.82
CA GLN A 44 -15.45 7.22 3.32
C GLN A 44 -14.47 7.60 4.43
N ILE A 45 -13.44 6.79 4.62
CA ILE A 45 -12.36 7.06 5.57
C ILE A 45 -11.12 7.52 4.79
N ARG A 46 -10.44 8.53 5.32
CA ARG A 46 -9.08 8.91 4.91
C ARG A 46 -8.21 9.04 6.14
N TRP A 47 -7.04 8.41 6.12
CA TRP A 47 -6.05 8.48 7.17
C TRP A 47 -5.09 9.64 6.91
N GLY A 48 -4.92 10.53 7.87
CA GLY A 48 -4.12 11.74 7.74
C GLY A 48 -4.45 12.52 6.45
N LYS A 49 -3.41 12.96 5.75
CA LYS A 49 -3.54 13.51 4.41
C LYS A 49 -3.34 12.45 3.32
N GLU A 50 -3.15 11.21 3.69
CA GLU A 50 -2.50 10.25 2.83
C GLU A 50 -3.49 9.14 2.45
N GLU A 51 -3.62 8.10 3.26
CA GLU A 51 -4.28 6.83 2.93
C GLU A 51 -5.78 7.01 2.67
N ALA A 52 -6.25 6.62 1.48
CA ALA A 52 -7.65 6.70 1.08
C ALA A 52 -8.14 5.46 0.29
N TYR A 53 -7.26 4.51 -0.02
CA TYR A 53 -7.54 3.32 -0.82
C TYR A 53 -7.45 2.02 -0.04
N TRP A 54 -8.25 1.02 -0.40
CA TRP A 54 -8.12 -0.32 0.17
C TRP A 54 -6.74 -0.95 -0.06
N THR A 55 -6.04 -0.53 -1.12
CA THR A 55 -4.68 -0.96 -1.43
C THR A 55 -3.60 -0.14 -0.73
N ASP A 56 -3.95 0.91 0.04
CA ASP A 56 -3.01 1.65 0.88
C ASP A 56 -2.47 0.78 2.00
N LEU A 57 -1.21 1.00 2.36
CA LEU A 57 -0.51 0.21 3.36
C LEU A 57 -0.65 0.88 4.71
N LEU A 58 -1.02 0.09 5.71
CA LEU A 58 -0.81 0.43 7.10
C LEU A 58 0.55 -0.15 7.51
N ASN A 59 1.46 0.72 7.96
CA ASN A 59 2.80 0.31 8.37
C ASN A 59 2.91 0.34 9.90
N GLY A 60 3.58 -0.63 10.50
CA GLY A 60 3.87 -0.66 11.94
C GLY A 60 4.99 -1.64 12.26
N THR A 61 5.14 -2.01 13.53
CA THR A 61 6.17 -2.98 13.95
C THR A 61 5.51 -4.15 14.70
N LYS A 62 5.89 -5.38 14.35
CA LYS A 62 5.52 -6.58 15.12
C LYS A 62 6.35 -6.63 16.42
N GLU A 63 5.72 -6.96 17.54
CA GLU A 63 6.40 -7.00 18.84
C GLU A 63 7.48 -8.09 18.93
N GLU A 64 7.26 -9.27 18.34
CA GLU A 64 8.17 -10.42 18.42
C GLU A 64 8.11 -11.27 17.14
N ASN A 65 9.24 -11.90 16.78
CA ASN A 65 9.28 -12.98 15.79
C ASN A 65 9.31 -14.36 16.49
N ASP A 66 8.14 -14.98 16.60
CA ASP A 66 7.98 -16.30 17.22
C ASP A 66 8.63 -17.45 16.43
N ASN A 67 8.93 -17.27 15.15
CA ASN A 67 9.37 -18.36 14.28
C ASN A 67 10.80 -18.81 14.54
N TYR A 68 11.62 -17.98 15.19
CA TYR A 68 12.95 -18.36 15.69
C TYR A 68 12.90 -19.58 16.63
N ARG A 69 11.74 -19.87 17.25
CA ARG A 69 11.56 -21.06 18.10
C ARG A 69 11.75 -22.38 17.35
N TYR A 70 11.51 -22.40 16.04
CA TYR A 70 11.64 -23.59 15.19
C TYR A 70 13.09 -23.89 14.78
N LEU A 71 13.99 -22.93 14.93
CA LEU A 71 15.40 -23.09 14.60
C LEU A 71 16.15 -23.88 15.68
N SER A 72 17.01 -24.80 15.26
CA SER A 72 17.96 -25.47 16.14
C SER A 72 19.03 -24.48 16.63
N ARG A 73 19.87 -24.92 17.58
CA ARG A 73 21.00 -24.08 18.03
C ARG A 73 22.02 -23.85 16.91
N GLU A 74 22.24 -24.87 16.08
CA GLU A 74 23.19 -24.81 14.96
C GLU A 74 22.69 -23.81 13.92
N ASP A 75 21.41 -23.87 13.54
CA ASP A 75 20.79 -22.92 12.60
C ASP A 75 20.92 -21.46 13.09
N ARG A 76 20.66 -21.22 14.38
CA ARG A 76 20.79 -19.89 14.99
C ARG A 76 22.24 -19.39 15.04
N ASP A 77 23.18 -20.28 15.30
CA ASP A 77 24.60 -19.95 15.32
C ASP A 77 25.10 -19.62 13.90
N GLU A 78 24.63 -20.36 12.89
CA GLU A 78 24.91 -20.11 11.47
C GLU A 78 24.37 -18.77 10.99
N LEU A 79 23.10 -18.45 11.26
CA LEU A 79 22.52 -17.12 10.98
C LEU A 79 23.32 -16.00 11.66
N ARG A 80 23.69 -16.18 12.93
CA ARG A 80 24.46 -15.17 13.69
C ARG A 80 25.86 -14.96 13.13
N ASP A 81 26.57 -16.04 12.77
CA ASP A 81 27.93 -15.93 12.28
C ASP A 81 27.97 -15.32 10.87
N ARG A 82 26.92 -15.56 10.06
CA ARG A 82 26.70 -14.88 8.78
C ARG A 82 26.45 -13.38 8.95
N SER A 83 25.57 -13.00 9.87
CA SER A 83 25.34 -11.59 10.22
C SER A 83 26.64 -10.86 10.62
N ARG A 84 27.56 -11.55 11.33
CA ARG A 84 28.86 -10.98 11.76
C ARG A 84 29.87 -10.78 10.63
N VAL A 85 29.88 -11.65 9.61
CA VAL A 85 30.77 -11.50 8.44
C VAL A 85 30.32 -10.32 7.57
N ARG A 86 29.01 -10.08 7.51
CA ARG A 86 28.36 -9.02 6.72
C ARG A 86 28.59 -7.60 7.25
N SER A 87 28.96 -7.43 8.52
CA SER A 87 29.35 -6.15 9.15
C SER A 87 30.63 -5.49 8.57
N SER A 88 31.33 -6.13 7.63
CA SER A 88 32.64 -5.67 7.10
C SER A 88 32.56 -4.99 5.73
N TRP A 89 31.47 -5.18 4.98
CA TRP A 89 31.26 -4.59 3.66
C TRP A 89 29.95 -3.81 3.66
N GLY A 90 30.05 -2.51 3.41
CA GLY A 90 28.98 -1.53 3.64
C GLY A 90 27.70 -1.82 2.88
N GLY A 91 26.67 -2.30 3.59
CA GLY A 91 25.29 -2.32 3.15
C GLY A 91 24.57 -1.05 3.62
N PHE A 92 23.96 -0.35 2.67
CA PHE A 92 23.23 0.89 2.88
C PHE A 92 22.05 0.69 3.85
N ARG A 93 21.86 1.66 4.73
CA ARG A 93 20.66 1.82 5.55
C ARG A 93 19.57 2.43 4.68
N VAL A 94 18.50 1.70 4.39
CA VAL A 94 17.22 2.33 4.08
C VAL A 94 16.79 3.04 5.37
N SER A 95 16.92 4.36 5.39
CA SER A 95 16.58 5.20 6.53
C SER A 95 15.07 5.34 6.67
N TRP A 96 14.45 4.40 7.37
CA TRP A 96 13.36 4.72 8.30
C TRP A 96 13.84 4.28 9.70
N ASN A 97 13.79 5.19 10.67
CA ASN A 97 14.44 5.04 11.99
C ASN A 97 14.14 3.70 12.68
N SER A 98 15.10 2.78 12.75
CA SER A 98 15.62 2.26 14.03
C SER A 98 16.86 1.36 13.81
N ASP A 99 17.74 1.38 14.80
CA ASP A 99 19.11 0.89 14.77
C ASP A 99 19.27 -0.43 15.55
N ASP A 100 18.24 -1.28 15.63
CA ASP A 100 18.29 -2.52 16.40
C ASP A 100 18.18 -3.77 15.51
N TYR A 101 19.33 -4.36 15.24
CA TYR A 101 19.60 -5.61 14.52
C TYR A 101 19.12 -6.86 15.26
N ARG A 102 18.07 -6.73 16.08
CA ARG A 102 17.46 -7.81 16.86
C ARG A 102 15.95 -7.76 16.67
N THR A 103 15.47 -8.55 15.70
CA THR A 103 14.17 -9.21 15.73
C THR A 103 12.90 -8.34 15.82
N THR A 104 12.96 -7.04 15.48
CA THR A 104 11.75 -6.23 15.25
C THR A 104 11.41 -6.25 13.78
N HIS A 105 10.38 -7.01 13.42
CA HIS A 105 9.95 -7.16 12.03
C HIS A 105 8.93 -6.10 11.68
N GLU A 106 9.10 -5.51 10.49
CA GLU A 106 8.16 -4.52 9.98
C GLU A 106 6.81 -5.21 9.72
N PHE A 107 5.73 -4.56 10.13
CA PHE A 107 4.38 -4.98 9.76
C PHE A 107 3.88 -4.09 8.63
N GLN A 108 3.52 -4.70 7.50
CA GLN A 108 2.79 -4.03 6.44
C GLN A 108 1.57 -4.86 6.05
N ALA A 109 0.41 -4.22 6.00
CA ALA A 109 -0.80 -4.82 5.45
C ALA A 109 -1.61 -3.77 4.70
N ARG A 110 -2.38 -4.17 3.70
CA ARG A 110 -3.26 -3.22 3.01
C ARG A 110 -4.46 -2.90 3.90
N PHE A 111 -5.06 -1.72 3.82
CA PHE A 111 -6.29 -1.43 4.56
C PHE A 111 -7.41 -2.43 4.27
N GLY A 112 -7.47 -2.95 3.04
CA GLY A 112 -8.44 -3.98 2.65
C GLY A 112 -8.28 -5.31 3.38
N ASP A 113 -7.08 -5.58 3.88
CA ASP A 113 -6.72 -6.79 4.63
C ASP A 113 -7.26 -6.74 6.08
N ILE A 114 -7.63 -5.56 6.57
CA ILE A 114 -7.99 -5.32 7.97
C ILE A 114 -9.51 -5.23 8.09
N SER A 115 -10.08 -5.94 9.06
CA SER A 115 -11.52 -5.84 9.38
C SER A 115 -11.84 -4.85 10.48
N LYS A 116 -10.97 -4.76 11.48
CA LYS A 116 -11.15 -3.86 12.61
C LYS A 116 -9.80 -3.37 13.11
N LEU A 117 -9.77 -2.10 13.47
CA LEU A 117 -8.69 -1.45 14.18
C LEU A 117 -9.20 -0.95 15.52
N GLU A 118 -8.53 -1.30 16.61
CA GLU A 118 -8.88 -0.87 17.96
C GLU A 118 -7.68 -0.20 18.62
N ILE A 119 -7.88 1.03 19.09
CA ILE A 119 -6.85 1.83 19.74
C ILE A 119 -6.91 1.53 21.24
N THR A 120 -5.98 0.71 21.73
CA THR A 120 -5.95 0.25 23.12
C THR A 120 -5.18 1.23 24.01
N ARG A 121 -4.00 1.69 23.57
CA ARG A 121 -3.07 2.60 24.27
C ARG A 121 -2.51 3.64 23.30
N ARG A 122 -1.75 4.63 23.80
CA ARG A 122 -1.31 5.81 23.00
C ARG A 122 -0.64 5.49 21.66
N SER A 123 -0.03 4.32 21.51
CA SER A 123 0.69 3.90 20.30
C SER A 123 0.53 2.41 19.94
N GLU A 124 -0.29 1.66 20.68
CA GLU A 124 -0.52 0.23 20.44
C GLU A 124 -1.90 0.07 19.82
N VAL A 125 -1.98 -0.68 18.73
CA VAL A 125 -3.21 -0.95 18.01
C VAL A 125 -3.44 -2.45 17.93
N ARG A 126 -4.63 -2.88 18.31
CA ARG A 126 -5.09 -4.23 18.01
C ARG A 126 -5.74 -4.25 16.63
N LEU A 127 -5.15 -5.00 15.71
CA LEU A 127 -5.72 -5.26 14.39
C LEU A 127 -6.43 -6.61 14.42
N THR A 128 -7.63 -6.64 13.83
CA THR A 128 -8.32 -7.88 13.48
C THR A 128 -8.31 -7.99 11.96
N MET A 129 -7.58 -8.97 11.44
CA MET A 129 -7.46 -9.22 10.01
C MET A 129 -8.76 -9.82 9.46
N ARG A 130 -8.91 -9.83 8.14
CA ARG A 130 -10.11 -10.32 7.46
C ARG A 130 -10.42 -11.81 7.63
N ASN A 131 -9.43 -12.62 8.00
CA ASN A 131 -9.62 -14.03 8.40
C ASN A 131 -9.97 -14.21 9.90
N GLY A 132 -10.02 -13.13 10.68
CA GLY A 132 -10.30 -13.16 12.11
C GLY A 132 -9.06 -13.30 13.01
N GLU A 133 -7.87 -13.46 12.43
CA GLU A 133 -6.62 -13.40 13.20
C GLU A 133 -6.47 -12.01 13.83
N THR A 134 -5.91 -11.98 15.03
CA THR A 134 -5.69 -10.73 15.77
C THR A 134 -4.23 -10.57 16.13
N MET A 135 -3.70 -9.37 15.95
CA MET A 135 -2.33 -9.04 16.32
C MET A 135 -2.25 -7.65 16.93
N TYR A 136 -1.25 -7.46 17.78
CA TYR A 136 -0.87 -6.15 18.29
C TYR A 136 0.25 -5.61 17.43
N VAL A 137 0.06 -4.37 16.97
CA VAL A 137 1.06 -3.65 16.20
C VAL A 137 1.38 -2.39 16.99
N ASP A 138 2.66 -2.24 17.31
CA ASP A 138 3.17 -1.05 17.96
C ASP A 138 3.55 0.00 16.92
N GLY A 139 3.34 1.26 17.30
CA GLY A 139 3.62 2.40 16.45
C GLY A 139 5.08 2.43 15.99
N GLY A 140 5.26 2.75 14.71
CA GLY A 140 6.57 2.93 14.06
C GLY A 140 6.52 3.78 12.79
N SER A 141 5.33 4.19 12.35
CA SER A 141 5.07 4.94 11.12
C SER A 141 4.31 6.24 11.39
N ASN A 142 4.17 7.07 10.34
CA ASN A 142 3.31 8.26 10.30
C ASN A 142 1.80 7.92 10.41
N ASP A 143 1.40 6.67 10.18
CA ASP A 143 0.00 6.25 10.26
C ASP A 143 -0.52 6.28 11.71
N PHE A 144 0.35 6.00 12.67
CA PHE A 144 0.00 5.97 14.09
C PHE A 144 -0.01 7.38 14.68
N GLY A 145 -1.14 7.78 15.25
CA GLY A 145 -1.29 9.11 15.86
C GLY A 145 -1.77 10.19 14.90
N SER A 146 -1.95 9.87 13.61
CA SER A 146 -2.52 10.76 12.60
C SER A 146 -4.02 10.98 12.79
N ASP A 147 -4.51 12.11 12.31
CA ASP A 147 -5.95 12.40 12.30
C ASP A 147 -6.66 11.45 11.32
N ILE A 148 -7.87 11.01 11.66
CA ILE A 148 -8.72 10.21 10.78
C ILE A 148 -9.87 11.08 10.30
N HIS A 149 -10.08 11.15 9.00
CA HIS A 149 -11.21 11.86 8.40
C HIS A 149 -12.30 10.88 7.99
N VAL A 150 -13.57 11.25 8.27
CA VAL A 150 -14.74 10.51 7.80
C VAL A 150 -15.63 11.46 6.99
N MET A 151 -15.97 11.08 5.76
CA MET A 151 -16.98 11.76 4.95
C MET A 151 -18.35 11.18 5.29
N ASP A 152 -18.97 11.70 6.34
CA ASP A 152 -20.28 11.27 6.78
C ASP A 152 -21.36 11.90 5.89
N ALA A 153 -22.42 11.14 5.56
CA ALA A 153 -23.45 11.59 4.64
C ALA A 153 -24.27 12.78 5.17
N GLU A 154 -24.40 12.92 6.50
CA GLU A 154 -25.18 14.00 7.13
C GLU A 154 -24.30 15.19 7.52
N LEU A 155 -23.09 14.92 8.02
CA LEU A 155 -22.20 15.93 8.59
C LEU A 155 -21.13 16.43 7.61
N GLY A 156 -20.90 15.72 6.51
CA GLY A 156 -19.79 15.95 5.60
C GLY A 156 -18.44 15.53 6.22
N LYS A 157 -17.35 16.13 5.73
CA LYS A 157 -15.99 15.81 6.19
C LYS A 157 -15.80 16.19 7.65
N THR A 158 -15.69 15.19 8.52
CA THR A 158 -15.36 15.34 9.94
C THR A 158 -13.97 14.81 10.21
N THR A 159 -13.23 15.46 11.11
CA THR A 159 -11.84 15.10 11.46
C THR A 159 -11.76 14.66 12.92
N PHE A 160 -11.16 13.50 13.15
CA PHE A 160 -11.01 12.88 14.46
C PHE A 160 -9.54 12.78 14.80
N ARG A 161 -9.16 13.36 15.93
CA ARG A 161 -7.82 13.13 16.51
C ARG A 161 -7.70 11.69 16.94
N TRP A 162 -6.57 11.05 16.67
CA TRP A 162 -6.29 9.67 17.09
C TRP A 162 -6.70 9.36 18.53
N SER A 163 -6.35 10.24 19.47
CA SER A 163 -6.65 10.09 20.90
C SER A 163 -8.14 10.11 21.27
N ARG A 164 -9.01 10.39 20.31
CA ARG A 164 -10.48 10.44 20.46
C ARG A 164 -11.17 9.28 19.75
N VAL A 165 -10.42 8.44 19.06
CA VAL A 165 -10.93 7.28 18.33
C VAL A 165 -10.76 6.05 19.21
N GLU A 166 -11.84 5.29 19.39
CA GLU A 166 -11.81 4.00 20.08
C GLU A 166 -11.54 2.87 19.08
N SER A 167 -12.28 2.87 17.97
CA SER A 167 -12.12 1.84 16.94
C SER A 167 -12.59 2.30 15.56
N VAL A 168 -12.10 1.59 14.55
CA VAL A 168 -12.55 1.69 13.16
C VAL A 168 -12.92 0.29 12.69
N GLU A 169 -14.15 0.12 12.22
CA GLU A 169 -14.65 -1.10 11.58
C GLU A 169 -14.71 -0.86 10.06
N PHE A 170 -13.93 -1.63 9.30
CA PHE A 170 -13.87 -1.54 7.84
C PHE A 170 -14.97 -2.39 7.21
N MET A 171 -15.61 -1.87 6.15
CA MET A 171 -16.73 -2.54 5.48
C MET A 171 -16.75 -2.26 3.99
N ASP A 172 -17.53 -3.05 3.25
CA ASP A 172 -17.68 -2.84 1.81
C ASP A 172 -18.21 -1.45 1.49
N THR A 173 -17.55 -0.79 0.54
CA THR A 173 -17.96 0.53 0.05
C THR A 173 -19.33 0.41 -0.62
N PRO A 174 -20.34 1.18 -0.19
CA PRO A 174 -21.68 1.10 -0.76
C PRO A 174 -21.70 1.66 -2.20
N ALA A 175 -22.70 1.25 -2.98
CA ALA A 175 -22.88 1.69 -4.37
C ALA A 175 -23.20 3.19 -4.53
N SER A 176 -23.46 3.92 -3.44
CA SER A 176 -23.69 5.37 -3.42
C SER A 176 -23.32 5.89 -2.05
N PHE A 177 -22.45 6.91 -1.98
CA PHE A 177 -22.04 7.59 -0.77
C PHE A 177 -21.43 8.95 -1.11
N GLU A 178 -21.35 9.83 -0.11
CA GLU A 178 -20.59 11.08 -0.22
C GLU A 178 -19.09 10.78 -0.12
N LYS A 179 -18.31 11.37 -1.04
CA LYS A 179 -16.88 11.09 -1.14
C LYS A 179 -16.03 12.35 -1.12
N MET A 180 -14.80 12.19 -0.62
CA MET A 180 -13.79 13.24 -0.53
C MET A 180 -13.15 13.55 -1.88
N GLY A 181 -13.15 12.62 -2.83
CA GLY A 181 -12.60 12.77 -4.18
C GLY A 181 -12.61 11.46 -4.95
N ASP A 182 -12.32 11.52 -6.25
CA ASP A 182 -12.15 10.34 -7.11
C ASP A 182 -10.74 9.75 -7.00
N VAL A 183 -10.61 8.46 -7.31
CA VAL A 183 -9.31 7.76 -7.42
C VAL A 183 -8.45 8.36 -8.54
N LEU A 184 -7.18 8.63 -8.27
CA LEU A 184 -6.19 8.98 -9.30
C LEU A 184 -5.68 7.72 -9.98
N TYR A 185 -5.78 7.67 -11.31
CA TYR A 185 -5.40 6.51 -12.12
C TYR A 185 -4.77 6.97 -13.43
N GLY A 186 -3.80 6.22 -13.93
CA GLY A 186 -3.10 6.61 -15.15
C GLY A 186 -1.88 5.76 -15.46
N THR A 187 -1.15 6.20 -16.47
CA THR A 187 0.14 5.63 -16.87
C THR A 187 1.26 6.54 -16.39
N VAL A 188 2.25 5.98 -15.72
CA VAL A 188 3.49 6.64 -15.30
C VAL A 188 4.64 6.08 -16.13
N GLU A 189 5.30 6.97 -16.86
CA GLU A 189 6.51 6.71 -17.64
C GLU A 189 7.74 7.12 -16.82
N PHE A 190 8.77 6.27 -16.83
CA PHE A 190 10.05 6.49 -16.15
C PHE A 190 11.21 6.01 -17.04
N TYR A 191 12.48 6.17 -16.64
CA TYR A 191 13.60 5.76 -17.50
C TYR A 191 13.68 4.25 -17.75
N GLY A 192 13.24 3.43 -16.80
CA GLY A 192 13.21 1.96 -16.93
C GLY A 192 11.98 1.38 -17.64
N GLY A 193 10.93 2.17 -17.91
CA GLY A 193 9.72 1.66 -18.56
C GLY A 193 8.46 2.48 -18.28
N GLU A 194 7.32 1.81 -18.22
CA GLU A 194 6.04 2.41 -17.84
C GLU A 194 5.21 1.44 -16.98
N TYR A 195 4.45 2.01 -16.05
CA TYR A 195 3.45 1.28 -15.28
C TYR A 195 2.11 1.98 -15.35
N LYS A 196 1.03 1.20 -15.31
CA LYS A 196 -0.34 1.72 -15.29
C LYS A 196 -1.08 1.21 -14.07
N GLY A 197 -1.72 2.12 -13.35
CA GLY A 197 -2.31 1.78 -12.06
C GLY A 197 -2.93 2.96 -11.33
N VAL A 198 -3.31 2.72 -10.08
CA VAL A 198 -3.71 3.79 -9.15
C VAL A 198 -2.47 4.58 -8.76
N ILE A 199 -2.56 5.90 -8.75
CA ILE A 199 -1.44 6.81 -8.62
C ILE A 199 -1.50 7.51 -7.27
N GLN A 200 -0.34 7.58 -6.62
CA GLN A 200 -0.07 8.46 -5.49
C GLN A 200 1.10 9.36 -5.90
N TRP A 201 0.85 10.66 -5.89
CA TRP A 201 1.81 11.69 -6.27
C TRP A 201 2.55 12.21 -5.03
N ASP A 202 3.85 12.45 -5.16
CA ASP A 202 4.74 12.97 -4.09
C ASP A 202 4.58 12.24 -2.73
N HIS A 203 4.18 10.97 -2.77
CA HIS A 203 3.79 10.17 -1.62
C HIS A 203 2.65 10.77 -0.75
N ASP A 204 2.00 11.89 -1.13
CA ASP A 204 0.92 12.54 -0.36
C ASP A 204 -0.41 12.51 -1.12
N GLU A 205 -0.45 13.07 -2.33
CA GLU A 205 -1.71 13.26 -3.04
C GLU A 205 -2.22 11.98 -3.68
N ARG A 206 -3.43 11.61 -3.28
CA ARG A 206 -4.09 10.38 -3.73
C ARG A 206 -5.41 10.69 -4.41
N LEU A 207 -6.18 11.69 -4.00
CA LEU A 207 -7.53 11.95 -4.51
C LEU A 207 -7.59 13.08 -5.53
N SER A 208 -8.61 13.06 -6.40
CA SER A 208 -8.83 14.11 -7.41
C SER A 208 -9.03 15.52 -6.86
N THR A 209 -9.41 15.65 -5.59
CA THR A 209 -9.61 16.92 -4.89
C THR A 209 -8.35 17.40 -4.17
N ASP A 210 -7.31 16.56 -4.12
CA ASP A 210 -6.00 16.98 -3.65
C ASP A 210 -5.39 17.97 -4.64
N ILE A 211 -4.45 18.77 -4.16
CA ILE A 211 -3.96 19.97 -4.82
C ILE A 211 -2.53 19.75 -5.26
N LEU A 212 -2.24 20.00 -6.53
CA LEU A 212 -0.90 20.27 -7.02
C LEU A 212 -0.60 21.76 -6.80
N ASP A 213 0.40 22.06 -5.97
CA ASP A 213 0.91 23.40 -5.72
C ASP A 213 2.11 23.70 -6.63
N GLY A 214 2.21 24.93 -7.11
CA GLY A 214 3.37 25.39 -7.86
C GLY A 214 3.25 26.83 -8.36
N ASP A 215 4.36 27.39 -8.80
CA ASP A 215 4.46 28.78 -9.24
C ASP A 215 4.59 28.88 -10.75
N THR A 216 3.88 29.85 -11.31
CA THR A 216 4.12 30.33 -12.68
C THR A 216 4.94 31.62 -12.65
N ARG A 217 5.17 32.24 -13.82
CA ARG A 217 5.73 33.61 -13.87
C ARG A 217 4.80 34.62 -13.21
N ASP A 218 3.48 34.40 -13.30
CA ASP A 218 2.47 35.40 -12.96
C ASP A 218 1.96 35.23 -11.51
N GLY A 219 2.38 34.18 -10.81
CA GLY A 219 2.10 33.92 -9.39
C GLY A 219 1.87 32.45 -9.08
N ASP A 220 1.58 32.19 -7.81
CA ASP A 220 1.27 30.89 -7.22
C ASP A 220 -0.03 30.32 -7.82
N VAL A 221 -0.04 29.02 -8.06
CA VAL A 221 -1.16 28.28 -8.63
C VAL A 221 -1.43 27.04 -7.79
N LYS A 222 -2.72 26.78 -7.55
CA LYS A 222 -3.23 25.60 -6.86
C LYS A 222 -4.20 24.88 -7.79
N ILE A 223 -3.93 23.63 -8.14
CA ILE A 223 -4.71 22.89 -9.14
C ILE A 223 -5.18 21.58 -8.54
N GLU A 224 -6.49 21.36 -8.46
CA GLU A 224 -7.03 20.04 -8.11
C GLU A 224 -6.58 19.00 -9.16
N PHE A 225 -6.06 17.86 -8.71
CA PHE A 225 -5.60 16.78 -9.61
C PHE A 225 -6.68 16.30 -10.58
N GLY A 226 -7.96 16.40 -10.20
CA GLY A 226 -9.11 16.09 -11.04
C GLY A 226 -9.18 16.91 -12.32
N ASN A 227 -8.51 18.06 -12.39
CA ASN A 227 -8.44 18.93 -13.56
C ASN A 227 -7.19 18.69 -14.43
N ILE A 228 -6.25 17.86 -13.97
CA ILE A 228 -4.97 17.61 -14.63
C ILE A 228 -5.11 16.43 -15.61
N ALA A 229 -4.55 16.58 -16.80
CA ALA A 229 -4.45 15.53 -17.80
C ALA A 229 -3.08 14.85 -17.77
N SER A 230 -2.00 15.62 -17.63
CA SER A 230 -0.65 15.05 -17.47
C SER A 230 0.29 16.00 -16.74
N ILE A 231 1.30 15.44 -16.09
CA ILE A 231 2.44 16.16 -15.52
C ILE A 231 3.71 15.51 -16.09
N GLU A 232 4.58 16.30 -16.70
CA GLU A 232 5.83 15.87 -17.29
C GLU A 232 6.99 16.64 -16.66
N ARG A 233 7.99 15.93 -16.16
CA ARG A 233 9.15 16.57 -15.55
C ARG A 233 9.96 17.28 -16.63
N GLU A 234 10.20 18.58 -16.43
CA GLU A 234 10.96 19.40 -17.37
C GLU A 234 11.89 20.36 -16.60
N GLY A 235 13.20 20.27 -16.86
CA GLY A 235 14.18 21.14 -16.21
C GLY A 235 14.14 21.05 -14.67
N GLY A 236 13.86 22.18 -14.01
CA GLY A 236 13.77 22.28 -12.55
C GLY A 236 12.33 22.32 -12.03
N GLY A 237 11.36 21.93 -12.87
CA GLY A 237 9.94 22.00 -12.60
C GLY A 237 9.19 20.92 -13.38
N SER A 238 7.92 21.18 -13.67
CA SER A 238 7.08 20.28 -14.43
C SER A 238 6.17 21.01 -15.39
N GLN A 239 6.03 20.46 -16.60
CA GLN A 239 5.02 20.86 -17.56
C GLN A 239 3.69 20.18 -17.23
N VAL A 240 2.65 20.98 -16.99
CA VAL A 240 1.32 20.52 -16.56
C VAL A 240 0.29 20.86 -17.63
N LEU A 241 -0.31 19.81 -18.19
CA LEU A 241 -1.43 19.90 -19.12
C LEU A 241 -2.74 19.65 -18.37
N LEU A 242 -3.67 20.58 -18.45
CA LEU A 242 -5.01 20.44 -17.89
C LEU A 242 -5.95 19.75 -18.88
N LYS A 243 -7.02 19.13 -18.36
CA LYS A 243 -8.10 18.53 -19.16
C LYS A 243 -8.80 19.54 -20.09
N SER A 244 -8.70 20.83 -19.78
CA SER A 244 -9.18 21.92 -20.65
C SER A 244 -8.31 22.17 -21.89
N GLY A 245 -7.13 21.55 -21.98
CA GLY A 245 -6.12 21.82 -22.99
C GLY A 245 -5.20 23.00 -22.66
N ARG A 246 -5.40 23.66 -21.51
CA ARG A 246 -4.45 24.67 -21.00
C ARG A 246 -3.16 23.98 -20.58
N ASP A 247 -2.05 24.58 -20.95
CA ASP A 247 -0.71 24.07 -20.67
C ASP A 247 0.10 25.12 -19.88
N MET A 248 0.87 24.70 -18.89
CA MET A 248 1.66 25.59 -18.05
C MET A 248 2.89 24.90 -17.45
N TYR A 249 3.99 25.65 -17.34
CA TYR A 249 5.18 25.22 -16.62
C TYR A 249 5.08 25.67 -15.15
N LEU A 250 5.16 24.72 -14.22
CA LEU A 250 5.15 24.95 -12.77
C LEU A 250 6.54 24.69 -12.16
N ARG A 251 6.87 25.43 -11.11
CA ARG A 251 8.12 25.31 -10.34
C ARG A 251 7.89 25.69 -8.87
N GLY A 252 8.92 25.63 -8.04
CA GLY A 252 8.90 26.27 -6.71
C GLY A 252 8.23 25.48 -5.58
N SER A 253 7.52 24.40 -5.90
CA SER A 253 6.92 23.47 -4.92
C SER A 253 7.56 22.08 -5.02
N ASN A 254 7.61 21.36 -3.91
CA ASN A 254 8.01 19.95 -3.85
C ASN A 254 7.18 19.07 -4.78
N ASP A 255 5.91 19.44 -5.02
CA ASP A 255 5.04 18.65 -5.89
C ASP A 255 5.51 18.63 -7.36
N VAL A 256 6.37 19.55 -7.79
CA VAL A 256 6.76 19.69 -9.21
C VAL A 256 8.26 19.77 -9.43
N ASN A 257 9.08 19.68 -8.38
CA ASN A 257 10.53 19.89 -8.44
C ASN A 257 11.32 18.71 -7.85
N SER A 258 12.64 18.86 -7.70
CA SER A 258 13.53 17.80 -7.21
C SER A 258 13.31 17.34 -5.76
N GLU A 259 12.51 18.06 -4.98
CA GLU A 259 12.13 17.70 -3.60
C GLU A 259 10.94 16.72 -3.58
N ASN A 260 10.31 16.46 -4.73
CA ASN A 260 9.30 15.42 -4.86
C ASN A 260 9.88 14.06 -4.43
N ARG A 261 9.17 13.37 -3.55
CA ARG A 261 9.50 12.08 -2.95
C ARG A 261 9.35 10.91 -3.93
N GLY A 262 8.64 11.11 -5.03
CA GLY A 262 8.41 10.09 -6.05
C GLY A 262 6.94 9.81 -6.29
N ILE A 263 6.70 8.92 -7.25
CA ILE A 263 5.36 8.55 -7.71
C ILE A 263 5.17 7.07 -7.43
N ILE A 264 4.15 6.73 -6.64
CA ILE A 264 3.78 5.34 -6.39
C ILE A 264 2.68 4.93 -7.35
N VAL A 265 2.88 3.81 -8.04
CA VAL A 265 1.87 3.18 -8.90
C VAL A 265 1.46 1.85 -8.28
N THR A 266 0.20 1.74 -7.86
CA THR A 266 -0.39 0.45 -7.48
C THR A 266 -0.88 -0.25 -8.74
N THR A 267 -0.17 -1.31 -9.12
CA THR A 267 -0.45 -2.16 -10.27
C THR A 267 -1.29 -3.38 -9.86
N GLU A 268 -1.56 -4.28 -10.80
CA GLU A 268 -2.24 -5.55 -10.51
C GLU A 268 -1.43 -6.53 -9.66
N PHE A 269 -0.09 -6.41 -9.62
CA PHE A 269 0.76 -7.32 -8.85
C PHE A 269 1.24 -6.72 -7.53
N GLY A 270 1.25 -5.40 -7.38
CA GLY A 270 1.80 -4.72 -6.22
C GLY A 270 2.07 -3.24 -6.47
N ARG A 271 2.74 -2.60 -5.52
CA ARG A 271 3.16 -1.19 -5.61
C ARG A 271 4.54 -1.08 -6.23
N VAL A 272 4.69 -0.07 -7.07
CA VAL A 272 5.98 0.35 -7.63
C VAL A 272 6.22 1.80 -7.21
N ASP A 273 7.25 2.04 -6.40
CA ASP A 273 7.67 3.38 -5.98
C ASP A 273 8.78 3.88 -6.91
N ILE A 274 8.44 4.87 -7.73
CA ILE A 274 9.33 5.45 -8.74
C ILE A 274 9.87 6.76 -8.17
N PRO A 275 11.15 6.84 -7.80
CA PRO A 275 11.72 8.08 -7.28
C PRO A 275 11.68 9.17 -8.35
N TRP A 276 11.58 10.43 -7.92
CA TRP A 276 11.49 11.58 -8.82
C TRP A 276 12.60 11.65 -9.87
N ARG A 277 13.79 11.14 -9.53
CA ARG A 277 14.94 11.09 -10.45
C ARG A 277 14.67 10.22 -11.67
N GLU A 278 13.92 9.14 -11.51
CA GLU A 278 13.57 8.19 -12.56
C GLU A 278 12.30 8.58 -13.32
N PHE A 279 11.40 9.33 -12.68
CA PHE A 279 10.15 9.79 -13.26
C PHE A 279 10.34 10.65 -14.52
N LYS A 280 9.49 10.41 -15.54
CA LYS A 280 9.39 11.26 -16.75
C LYS A 280 8.05 11.96 -16.82
N LYS A 281 6.96 11.19 -16.80
CA LYS A 281 5.63 11.71 -17.09
C LYS A 281 4.56 10.85 -16.44
N VAL A 282 3.50 11.49 -15.99
CA VAL A 282 2.22 10.84 -15.70
C VAL A 282 1.17 11.33 -16.68
N THR A 283 0.37 10.42 -17.21
CA THR A 283 -0.84 10.72 -17.97
C THR A 283 -2.04 10.13 -17.24
N PHE A 284 -2.91 11.01 -16.72
CA PHE A 284 -4.10 10.62 -15.99
C PHE A 284 -5.21 10.15 -16.92
N SER A 285 -5.97 9.15 -16.49
CA SER A 285 -7.09 8.58 -17.22
C SER A 285 -8.18 8.13 -16.26
N ASP A 286 -9.38 7.86 -16.76
CA ASP A 286 -10.45 7.33 -15.92
C ASP A 286 -10.06 5.95 -15.36
N ALA A 287 -10.25 5.79 -14.05
CA ALA A 287 -10.05 4.52 -13.37
C ALA A 287 -11.00 3.43 -13.94
N PRO A 288 -10.53 2.19 -14.09
CA PRO A 288 -11.37 1.10 -14.57
C PRO A 288 -12.41 0.71 -13.50
N ALA A 289 -13.52 0.13 -13.95
CA ALA A 289 -14.64 -0.22 -13.07
C ALA A 289 -14.33 -1.36 -12.09
N ASN A 290 -13.24 -2.11 -12.29
CA ASN A 290 -12.90 -3.33 -11.56
C ASN A 290 -11.69 -3.15 -10.64
N LEU A 291 -11.43 -1.94 -10.15
CA LEU A 291 -10.43 -1.77 -9.10
C LEU A 291 -10.78 -2.63 -7.86
N PRO A 292 -9.78 -3.13 -7.12
CA PRO A 292 -10.02 -3.95 -5.93
C PRO A 292 -10.94 -3.25 -4.94
N SER A 293 -12.01 -3.93 -4.57
CA SER A 293 -12.92 -3.49 -3.49
C SER A 293 -12.53 -4.17 -2.19
N TYR A 294 -13.11 -3.74 -1.07
CA TYR A 294 -12.89 -4.40 0.22
C TYR A 294 -13.11 -5.94 0.17
N SER A 295 -14.13 -6.39 -0.57
CA SER A 295 -14.41 -7.81 -0.78
C SER A 295 -13.29 -8.59 -1.49
N SER A 296 -12.43 -7.92 -2.27
CA SER A 296 -11.30 -8.53 -2.98
C SER A 296 -10.23 -9.08 -2.04
N PHE A 297 -10.17 -8.61 -0.80
CA PHE A 297 -9.19 -8.97 0.23
C PHE A 297 -9.70 -10.04 1.21
N ALA A 298 -10.86 -10.64 0.93
CA ALA A 298 -11.53 -11.57 1.85
C ALA A 298 -10.82 -12.91 2.05
N ASN A 299 -10.00 -13.32 1.08
CA ASN A 299 -9.51 -14.69 0.96
C ASN A 299 -8.07 -14.83 1.46
N MET A 300 -7.81 -14.34 2.67
CA MET A 300 -6.51 -14.49 3.31
C MET A 300 -6.24 -15.95 3.66
N LYS A 301 -5.06 -16.43 3.27
CA LYS A 301 -4.60 -17.79 3.54
C LYS A 301 -3.16 -17.74 4.02
N LYS A 302 -2.80 -18.75 4.81
CA LYS A 302 -1.39 -19.05 5.08
C LYS A 302 -0.67 -19.35 3.76
N LEU A 303 0.59 -18.98 3.70
CA LEU A 303 1.44 -19.31 2.58
C LEU A 303 1.58 -20.83 2.48
N SER A 304 1.48 -21.33 1.26
CA SER A 304 1.74 -22.73 0.96
C SER A 304 2.37 -22.83 -0.41
N GLY A 305 3.20 -23.84 -0.59
CA GLY A 305 4.00 -23.91 -1.78
C GLY A 305 4.99 -25.05 -1.77
N THR A 306 5.99 -24.91 -2.62
CA THR A 306 7.06 -25.88 -2.81
C THR A 306 8.41 -25.18 -2.82
N VAL A 307 9.37 -25.71 -2.05
CA VAL A 307 10.77 -25.27 -2.04
C VAL A 307 11.61 -26.36 -2.68
N LYS A 308 12.32 -26.02 -3.74
CA LYS A 308 13.31 -26.85 -4.40
C LYS A 308 14.70 -26.39 -3.96
N THR A 309 15.52 -27.33 -3.50
CA THR A 309 16.87 -27.03 -3.02
C THR A 309 17.94 -27.30 -4.08
N THR A 310 19.11 -26.71 -3.91
CA THR A 310 20.26 -26.84 -4.81
C THR A 310 20.81 -28.27 -4.89
N ASP A 311 20.58 -29.11 -3.87
CA ASP A 311 20.91 -30.54 -3.85
C ASP A 311 19.84 -31.42 -4.53
N GLY A 312 18.76 -30.83 -5.05
CA GLY A 312 17.69 -31.49 -5.78
C GLY A 312 16.55 -32.05 -4.93
N LYS A 313 16.52 -31.78 -3.61
CA LYS A 313 15.36 -32.11 -2.77
C LYS A 313 14.18 -31.16 -3.08
N THR A 314 12.97 -31.63 -2.85
CA THR A 314 11.74 -30.86 -3.01
C THR A 314 10.86 -31.06 -1.79
N LEU A 315 10.46 -29.96 -1.16
CA LEU A 315 9.63 -29.92 0.04
C LEU A 315 8.34 -29.15 -0.28
N SER A 316 7.18 -29.68 0.09
CA SER A 316 5.89 -29.02 -0.14
C SER A 316 5.06 -28.99 1.13
N GLY A 317 4.43 -27.86 1.41
CA GLY A 317 3.70 -27.65 2.66
C GLY A 317 3.25 -26.22 2.87
N GLU A 318 2.85 -25.89 4.10
CA GLU A 318 2.75 -24.50 4.54
C GLU A 318 4.16 -23.90 4.66
N LEU A 319 4.28 -22.62 4.34
CA LEU A 319 5.55 -21.91 4.30
C LEU A 319 5.57 -20.78 5.32
N ILE A 320 6.75 -20.53 5.90
CA ILE A 320 7.08 -19.25 6.50
C ILE A 320 8.32 -18.75 5.77
N TYR A 321 8.16 -17.67 5.02
CA TYR A 321 9.20 -17.00 4.25
C TYR A 321 9.93 -15.99 5.14
N ASP A 322 11.25 -15.82 4.93
CA ASP A 322 12.16 -14.97 5.73
C ASP A 322 12.05 -15.12 7.28
N LEU A 323 11.45 -16.23 7.71
CA LEU A 323 11.04 -16.50 9.09
C LEU A 323 9.96 -15.54 9.63
N ASP A 324 9.22 -14.82 8.82
CA ASP A 324 8.21 -13.87 9.30
C ASP A 324 6.98 -13.65 8.42
N GLU A 325 7.04 -13.86 7.11
CA GLU A 325 5.83 -13.92 6.29
C GLU A 325 5.20 -15.32 6.35
N GLU A 326 4.03 -15.39 6.99
CA GLU A 326 3.20 -16.58 7.16
C GLU A 326 1.95 -16.54 6.28
N TYR A 327 1.51 -15.36 5.83
CA TYR A 327 0.24 -15.14 5.13
C TYR A 327 0.42 -14.46 3.77
N GLY A 328 -0.53 -14.72 2.87
CA GLY A 328 -0.54 -14.13 1.53
C GLY A 328 -0.65 -12.61 1.46
N PHE A 329 -1.15 -11.95 2.51
CA PHE A 329 -1.28 -10.49 2.51
C PHE A 329 0.04 -9.77 2.84
N GLU A 330 1.01 -10.49 3.41
CA GLU A 330 2.31 -9.91 3.76
C GLU A 330 3.11 -9.63 2.48
N MET A 331 4.13 -8.79 2.60
CA MET A 331 4.75 -8.12 1.47
C MET A 331 6.16 -8.62 1.25
N LEU A 332 6.49 -8.95 0.01
CA LEU A 332 7.87 -9.05 -0.44
C LEU A 332 8.34 -7.70 -0.97
N GLN A 333 9.52 -7.27 -0.54
CA GLN A 333 10.17 -6.04 -0.93
C GLN A 333 11.42 -6.29 -1.76
N GLY A 334 11.72 -5.36 -2.67
CA GLY A 334 12.96 -5.36 -3.44
C GLY A 334 13.08 -4.15 -4.35
N GLU A 335 14.28 -3.93 -4.87
CA GLU A 335 14.60 -2.79 -5.73
C GLU A 335 15.17 -3.26 -7.08
N ASP A 336 14.87 -2.51 -8.14
CA ASP A 336 15.56 -2.58 -9.44
C ASP A 336 16.13 -1.19 -9.72
N ASP A 337 17.46 -1.08 -9.68
CA ASP A 337 18.24 0.17 -9.62
C ASP A 337 17.84 1.11 -8.45
N ASN A 338 16.77 1.89 -8.63
CA ASN A 338 16.26 2.82 -7.60
C ASN A 338 14.73 2.74 -7.48
N VAL A 339 14.09 1.86 -8.26
CA VAL A 339 12.65 1.68 -8.28
C VAL A 339 12.31 0.57 -7.30
N LYS A 340 11.47 0.88 -6.32
CA LYS A 340 11.11 -0.08 -5.27
C LYS A 340 9.84 -0.82 -5.61
N TYR A 341 9.79 -2.08 -5.23
CA TYR A 341 8.66 -2.97 -5.43
C TYR A 341 8.18 -3.47 -4.07
N ILE A 342 6.89 -3.38 -3.84
CA ILE A 342 6.22 -3.94 -2.65
C ILE A 342 5.08 -4.82 -3.16
N ILE A 343 5.24 -6.13 -3.01
CA ILE A 343 4.43 -7.13 -3.70
C ILE A 343 3.78 -8.04 -2.65
N PRO A 344 2.44 -8.08 -2.54
CA PRO A 344 1.77 -9.05 -1.69
C PRO A 344 2.15 -10.48 -2.08
N MET A 345 2.50 -11.31 -1.11
CA MET A 345 2.93 -12.71 -1.33
C MET A 345 1.87 -13.52 -2.08
N GLU A 346 0.59 -13.22 -1.91
CA GLU A 346 -0.52 -13.86 -2.63
C GLU A 346 -0.48 -13.64 -4.15
N ASN A 347 0.18 -12.58 -4.62
CA ASN A 347 0.35 -12.26 -6.04
C ASN A 347 1.57 -12.95 -6.66
N ILE A 348 2.47 -13.49 -5.84
CA ILE A 348 3.70 -14.14 -6.29
C ILE A 348 3.40 -15.58 -6.67
N ARG A 349 3.97 -16.00 -7.81
CA ARG A 349 3.95 -17.39 -8.26
C ARG A 349 5.25 -18.10 -7.92
N SER A 350 6.39 -17.46 -8.15
CA SER A 350 7.68 -18.07 -7.86
C SER A 350 8.78 -17.03 -7.59
N ILE A 351 9.75 -17.45 -6.79
CA ILE A 351 10.95 -16.69 -6.45
C ILE A 351 12.15 -17.59 -6.76
N VAL A 352 13.06 -17.09 -7.57
CA VAL A 352 14.27 -17.81 -7.98
C VAL A 352 15.49 -16.98 -7.62
N PRO A 353 16.21 -17.33 -6.54
CA PRO A 353 17.48 -16.70 -6.22
C PRO A 353 18.45 -16.80 -7.40
N LYS A 354 19.15 -15.72 -7.74
CA LYS A 354 20.10 -15.69 -8.87
C LYS A 354 21.54 -15.60 -8.42
N ASN A 355 21.80 -14.71 -7.48
CA ASN A 355 23.10 -14.49 -6.88
C ASN A 355 22.89 -13.95 -5.45
N TYR A 356 23.96 -13.44 -4.83
CA TYR A 356 23.90 -12.91 -3.47
C TYR A 356 23.01 -11.68 -3.31
N GLU A 357 22.72 -10.94 -4.37
CA GLU A 357 22.02 -9.65 -4.30
C GLU A 357 20.63 -9.68 -4.92
N TYR A 358 20.38 -10.57 -5.90
CA TYR A 358 19.19 -10.52 -6.76
C TYR A 358 18.43 -11.84 -6.81
N SER A 359 17.10 -11.69 -6.93
CA SER A 359 16.16 -12.76 -7.24
C SER A 359 15.27 -12.39 -8.42
N THR A 360 14.86 -13.40 -9.19
CA THR A 360 13.79 -13.24 -10.17
C THR A 360 12.47 -13.62 -9.51
N VAL A 361 11.55 -12.66 -9.43
CA VAL A 361 10.20 -12.86 -8.90
C VAL A 361 9.21 -12.87 -10.06
N THR A 362 8.45 -13.95 -10.17
CA THR A 362 7.39 -14.10 -11.18
C THR A 362 6.04 -14.08 -10.50
N MET A 363 5.15 -13.23 -10.99
CA MET A 363 3.82 -13.00 -10.45
C MET A 363 2.81 -13.96 -11.10
N LYS A 364 1.64 -14.14 -10.47
CA LYS A 364 0.57 -15.03 -10.96
C LYS A 364 -0.03 -14.59 -12.31
N ASN A 365 0.04 -13.30 -12.64
CA ASN A 365 -0.34 -12.77 -13.96
C ASN A 365 0.71 -13.04 -15.07
N GLY A 366 1.88 -13.58 -14.72
CA GLY A 366 2.99 -13.83 -15.64
C GLY A 366 4.01 -12.70 -15.79
N THR A 367 3.81 -11.55 -15.13
CA THR A 367 4.82 -10.50 -15.04
C THR A 367 6.02 -11.01 -14.26
N THR A 368 7.22 -10.68 -14.71
CA THR A 368 8.47 -11.06 -14.06
C THR A 368 9.31 -9.82 -13.82
N VAL A 369 9.86 -9.70 -12.63
CA VAL A 369 10.83 -8.67 -12.25
C VAL A 369 12.10 -9.35 -11.72
N THR A 370 13.24 -8.71 -11.92
CA THR A 370 14.49 -9.10 -11.24
C THR A 370 14.79 -7.98 -10.28
N ILE A 371 14.73 -8.27 -8.98
CA ILE A 371 14.84 -7.30 -7.91
C ILE A 371 15.86 -7.78 -6.89
N GLY A 372 16.54 -6.84 -6.26
CA GLY A 372 17.59 -7.06 -5.29
C GLY A 372 17.58 -5.99 -4.20
N GLU A 373 18.73 -5.81 -3.55
CA GLU A 373 19.00 -4.75 -2.54
C GLU A 373 18.04 -4.70 -1.34
N ALA A 374 17.20 -5.73 -1.17
CA ALA A 374 16.36 -5.94 0.00
C ALA A 374 16.60 -7.33 0.58
N ARG A 375 16.37 -7.44 1.89
CA ARG A 375 16.56 -8.67 2.67
C ARG A 375 15.79 -9.83 2.06
N ASP A 376 14.52 -9.60 1.71
CA ASP A 376 13.60 -10.62 1.22
C ASP A 376 14.10 -11.30 -0.05
N VAL A 377 14.95 -10.68 -0.86
CA VAL A 377 15.35 -11.18 -2.19
C VAL A 377 16.86 -11.36 -2.36
N SER A 378 17.64 -11.18 -1.30
CA SER A 378 19.10 -11.26 -1.30
C SER A 378 19.61 -12.34 -0.33
N GLU A 379 20.92 -12.48 -0.22
CA GLU A 379 21.55 -13.40 0.74
C GLU A 379 21.23 -13.10 2.20
N ASP A 380 20.69 -11.90 2.48
CA ASP A 380 20.24 -11.51 3.80
C ASP A 380 18.92 -12.16 4.21
N ASN A 381 18.23 -12.83 3.30
CA ASN A 381 17.08 -13.65 3.63
C ASN A 381 17.47 -14.79 4.61
N ASP A 382 16.73 -14.92 5.70
CA ASP A 382 16.90 -15.93 6.74
C ASP A 382 16.45 -17.32 6.29
N GLY A 383 15.87 -17.48 5.10
CA GLY A 383 15.44 -18.76 4.53
C GLY A 383 13.96 -19.06 4.77
N VAL A 384 13.60 -20.33 4.62
CA VAL A 384 12.19 -20.76 4.60
C VAL A 384 11.96 -21.94 5.55
N LEU A 385 10.90 -21.87 6.36
CA LEU A 385 10.36 -23.02 7.08
C LEU A 385 9.30 -23.71 6.23
N VAL A 386 9.43 -25.03 6.03
CA VAL A 386 8.46 -25.83 5.28
C VAL A 386 7.78 -26.86 6.18
N PHE A 387 6.49 -26.70 6.40
CA PHE A 387 5.65 -27.59 7.21
C PHE A 387 5.00 -28.65 6.33
N THR A 388 5.64 -29.82 6.19
CA THR A 388 5.13 -30.94 5.37
C THR A 388 4.02 -31.75 6.06
N GLY A 389 3.59 -31.35 7.26
CA GLY A 389 2.61 -32.03 8.10
C GLY A 389 2.50 -31.37 9.47
N SER A 390 1.96 -32.09 10.46
CA SER A 390 1.75 -31.57 11.82
C SER A 390 2.99 -31.61 12.73
N GLY A 391 4.18 -31.85 12.18
CA GLY A 391 5.44 -31.96 12.92
C GLY A 391 6.25 -30.67 12.87
N ASP A 392 7.49 -30.75 13.37
CA ASP A 392 8.44 -29.64 13.24
C ASP A 392 8.72 -29.36 11.76
N PRO A 393 8.85 -28.08 11.36
CA PRO A 393 9.14 -27.72 9.98
C PRO A 393 10.56 -28.16 9.60
N THR A 394 10.77 -28.35 8.29
CA THR A 394 12.13 -28.39 7.75
C THR A 394 12.56 -26.96 7.44
N TYR A 395 13.64 -26.51 8.08
CA TYR A 395 14.29 -25.25 7.75
C TYR A 395 15.19 -25.43 6.52
N VAL A 396 15.12 -24.48 5.59
CA VAL A 396 15.97 -24.42 4.39
C VAL A 396 16.60 -23.03 4.35
N LEU A 397 17.93 -22.97 4.44
CA LEU A 397 18.68 -21.73 4.31
C LEU A 397 18.55 -21.16 2.90
N TRP A 398 18.55 -19.84 2.78
CA TRP A 398 18.38 -19.15 1.50
C TRP A 398 19.36 -19.61 0.41
N GLU A 399 20.64 -19.82 0.75
CA GLU A 399 21.66 -20.26 -0.21
C GLU A 399 21.44 -21.68 -0.75
N ASP A 400 20.68 -22.49 -0.02
CA ASP A 400 20.33 -23.85 -0.40
C ASP A 400 19.06 -23.90 -1.24
N ILE A 401 18.40 -22.76 -1.50
CA ILE A 401 17.18 -22.65 -2.29
C ILE A 401 17.53 -22.45 -3.76
N GLU A 402 16.99 -23.32 -4.62
CA GLU A 402 17.00 -23.15 -6.07
C GLU A 402 15.77 -22.38 -6.54
N GLU A 403 14.58 -22.72 -6.00
CA GLU A 403 13.31 -22.11 -6.40
C GLU A 403 12.25 -22.28 -5.29
N ILE A 404 11.46 -21.23 -5.08
CA ILE A 404 10.25 -21.27 -4.26
C ILE A 404 9.06 -21.05 -5.19
N THR A 405 8.05 -21.92 -5.13
CA THR A 405 6.77 -21.76 -5.82
C THR A 405 5.65 -21.57 -4.79
N ILE A 406 4.80 -20.57 -4.98
CA ILE A 406 3.68 -20.22 -4.09
C ILE A 406 2.35 -20.58 -4.78
N ASN A 407 1.42 -21.18 -4.04
CA ASN A 407 0.13 -21.66 -4.55
C ASN A 407 -0.94 -20.57 -4.67
#